data_AF-A0A4V3JP73-F1
#
_entry.id   AF-A0A4V3JP73-F1
#
_cell.length_a   1.000
_cell.length_b   1.000
_cell.length_c   1.000
_cell.angle_alpha   90.00
_cell.angle_beta   90.00
_cell.angle_gamma   90.00
#
_symmetry.space_group_name_H-M   'P 1'
#
loop_
_entity.id
_entity.type
_entity.pdbx_description
1 polymer ?
#
loop_
_entity_poly.entity_id
_entity_poly.type
_entity_poly.pdbx_seq_one_letter_code
_entity_poly.pdbx_strand_id
1 'polypeptide(L)'
;MKNQQDNKGNYIQKIFSMVFVFTLISGFGLSAESKKTNQVLDWDETQKHFLHKNITLEEMGLQSETHYVLENFLIYSGLEELPIPLNQVEGNLKYLTLGYQLKKIESKWRTIALSSGSKEKITEFHPKVVVRVDAPYAYSPTNYFDSKVPLKNTALTIPPSEVKGSWDSELWFAPKWDFPILNTFAFERIIDTASCPDAIYHEYTHLITGRYLGNNAIGRSLAEGISDYYAASLLNHPDLYTHRTCEAVKRQLIVSSFRLDKQIGSYDASIEADFKKDFVFIPSLLWQYRQLVGTEIADVTIFQAVAKTNAGDRFFPEFINTLSASLYAELKKRNGEQKAQEMVKKVEDGVWVPHGVYSKFSHNQTVFSIFPKTFVSVSNSDEKSAEFCGIKNELEFFWKEVSEEEPILRFYWNCNQVKLPLVIQIDESNPINYLLQPNLRFLSGKLKFASQNAEKPNPKLSTEEQVLYLKMYSYIKENYFYRRTMEKEVRLYLDKKVETNQIQNIRLEFAYLGNSKKRFRYGFPVSNEIRF
;
A
#
# COMPACT_ATOMS: atom_id res chain seq x y z
N MET A 1 79.85 -35.43 -47.85
CA MET A 1 78.91 -36.02 -46.87
C MET A 1 79.06 -35.26 -45.56
N LYS A 2 78.03 -34.52 -45.14
CA LYS A 2 78.03 -33.66 -43.95
C LYS A 2 77.68 -34.50 -42.71
N ASN A 3 78.54 -34.45 -41.69
CA ASN A 3 78.27 -35.02 -40.37
C ASN A 3 77.33 -34.09 -39.58
N GLN A 4 76.15 -34.59 -39.24
CA GLN A 4 75.29 -34.09 -38.18
C GLN A 4 75.47 -34.99 -36.96
N GLN A 5 76.22 -34.52 -35.97
CA GLN A 5 76.12 -35.04 -34.60
C GLN A 5 76.58 -33.93 -33.65
N ASP A 6 75.99 -33.96 -32.45
CA ASP A 6 76.26 -33.10 -31.29
C ASP A 6 75.52 -31.75 -31.21
N ASN A 7 74.27 -31.85 -30.76
CA ASN A 7 73.60 -30.74 -30.05
C ASN A 7 72.47 -31.22 -29.10
N LYS A 8 72.63 -32.37 -28.43
CA LYS A 8 71.62 -32.89 -27.47
C LYS A 8 71.97 -32.68 -25.98
N GLY A 9 73.24 -32.42 -25.63
CA GLY A 9 73.66 -32.25 -24.23
C GLY A 9 73.23 -30.92 -23.60
N ASN A 10 73.19 -29.83 -24.36
CA ASN A 10 72.96 -28.47 -23.84
C ASN A 10 71.47 -28.12 -23.61
N TYR A 11 70.54 -28.92 -24.13
CA TYR A 11 69.10 -28.66 -24.02
C TYR A 11 68.50 -29.23 -22.73
N ILE A 12 68.97 -30.42 -22.32
CA ILE A 12 68.49 -31.11 -21.11
C ILE A 12 68.95 -30.38 -19.84
N GLN A 13 70.17 -29.83 -19.84
CA GLN A 13 70.69 -29.07 -18.70
C GLN A 13 69.93 -27.73 -18.50
N LYS A 14 69.54 -27.04 -19.59
CA LYS A 14 68.73 -25.82 -19.51
C LYS A 14 67.30 -26.08 -19.02
N ILE A 15 66.70 -27.21 -19.40
CA ILE A 15 65.37 -27.60 -18.91
C ILE A 15 65.43 -27.93 -17.41
N PHE A 16 66.44 -28.67 -16.95
CA PHE A 16 66.58 -29.00 -15.53
C PHE A 16 66.83 -27.76 -14.67
N SER A 17 67.66 -26.80 -15.14
CA SER A 17 67.86 -25.54 -14.43
C SER A 17 66.61 -24.65 -14.40
N MET A 18 65.80 -24.62 -15.47
CA MET A 18 64.52 -23.90 -15.44
C MET A 18 63.50 -24.55 -14.51
N VAL A 19 63.38 -25.88 -14.51
CA VAL A 19 62.44 -26.61 -13.64
C VAL A 19 62.84 -26.48 -12.17
N PHE A 20 64.13 -26.51 -11.84
CA PHE A 20 64.62 -26.37 -10.47
C PHE A 20 64.48 -24.93 -9.93
N VAL A 21 64.66 -23.90 -10.77
CA VAL A 21 64.37 -22.51 -10.40
C VAL A 21 62.86 -22.29 -10.25
N PHE A 22 62.03 -22.93 -11.08
CA PHE A 22 60.57 -22.83 -10.95
C PHE A 22 60.05 -23.50 -9.68
N THR A 23 60.59 -24.67 -9.29
CA THR A 23 60.23 -25.35 -8.03
C THR A 23 60.77 -24.65 -6.78
N LEU A 24 61.90 -23.95 -6.87
CA LEU A 24 62.41 -23.11 -5.77
C LEU A 24 61.60 -21.82 -5.58
N ILE A 25 61.15 -21.17 -6.66
CA ILE A 25 60.30 -19.96 -6.56
C ILE A 25 58.88 -20.32 -6.11
N SER A 26 58.37 -21.50 -6.48
CA SER A 26 57.06 -21.99 -5.98
C SER A 26 57.13 -22.66 -4.60
N GLY A 27 58.31 -23.06 -4.13
CA GLY A 27 58.53 -23.63 -2.79
C GLY A 27 58.81 -22.62 -1.68
N PHE A 28 59.16 -21.37 -2.02
CA PHE A 28 59.39 -20.27 -1.06
C PHE A 28 58.22 -19.29 -0.93
N GLY A 29 57.04 -19.65 -1.45
CA GLY A 29 55.78 -19.08 -0.97
C GLY A 29 55.46 -19.62 0.42
N LEU A 30 56.30 -19.31 1.41
CA LEU A 30 55.89 -19.33 2.81
C LEU A 30 54.64 -18.45 2.86
N SER A 31 53.51 -19.10 3.03
CA SER A 31 52.23 -18.52 3.38
C SER A 31 52.41 -17.72 4.66
N ALA A 32 52.85 -16.46 4.51
CA ALA A 32 52.28 -15.42 5.33
C ALA A 32 50.78 -15.53 5.08
N GLU A 33 50.05 -16.14 6.02
CA GLU A 33 48.61 -15.94 6.14
C GLU A 33 48.43 -14.43 6.12
N SER A 34 48.13 -13.86 4.96
CA SER A 34 47.72 -12.47 4.87
C SER A 34 46.48 -12.43 5.73
N LYS A 35 46.60 -11.82 6.91
CA LYS A 35 45.52 -11.68 7.89
C LYS A 35 44.29 -11.21 7.12
N LYS A 36 43.31 -12.09 6.92
CA LYS A 36 42.16 -11.78 6.07
C LYS A 36 41.48 -10.57 6.71
N THR A 37 41.43 -9.46 5.99
CA THR A 37 40.80 -8.25 6.50
C THR A 37 39.29 -8.47 6.54
N ASN A 38 38.72 -8.49 7.74
CA ASN A 38 37.29 -8.60 7.93
C ASN A 38 36.61 -7.30 7.50
N GLN A 39 35.75 -7.38 6.49
CA GLN A 39 35.04 -6.25 5.89
C GLN A 39 33.56 -6.58 5.73
N VAL A 40 32.73 -5.54 5.82
CA VAL A 40 31.30 -5.59 5.52
C VAL A 40 30.92 -4.44 4.61
N LEU A 41 29.81 -4.60 3.88
CA LEU A 41 29.14 -3.47 3.25
C LEU A 41 28.34 -2.71 4.31
N ASP A 42 28.56 -1.40 4.47
CA ASP A 42 27.74 -0.51 5.30
C ASP A 42 27.26 0.71 4.49
N TRP A 43 26.05 1.18 4.78
CA TRP A 43 25.40 2.22 4.00
C TRP A 43 25.98 3.60 4.33
N ASP A 44 26.47 4.31 3.32
CA ASP A 44 26.90 5.70 3.47
C ASP A 44 25.75 6.66 3.15
N GLU A 45 25.28 7.38 4.17
CA GLU A 45 24.15 8.31 4.03
C GLU A 45 24.45 9.51 3.13
N THR A 46 25.72 9.88 2.96
CA THR A 46 26.13 11.06 2.17
C THR A 46 26.20 10.72 0.68
N GLN A 47 26.85 9.61 0.36
CA GLN A 47 27.12 9.17 -0.99
C GLN A 47 26.01 8.24 -1.54
N LYS A 48 25.07 7.83 -0.68
CA LYS A 48 23.90 7.00 -1.01
C LYS A 48 24.31 5.73 -1.76
N HIS A 49 25.31 5.03 -1.22
CA HIS A 49 25.73 3.70 -1.66
C HIS A 49 26.45 2.94 -0.53
N PHE A 50 26.61 1.63 -0.71
CA PHE A 50 27.35 0.78 0.23
C PHE A 50 28.86 0.91 0.07
N LEU A 51 29.55 1.14 1.19
CA LEU A 51 31.01 1.18 1.29
C LEU A 51 31.55 0.01 2.09
N HIS A 52 32.78 -0.41 1.78
CA HIS A 52 33.50 -1.43 2.53
C HIS A 52 33.97 -0.82 3.86
N LYS A 53 33.52 -1.41 4.96
CA LYS A 53 33.86 -1.03 6.33
C LYS A 53 34.62 -2.17 7.00
N ASN A 54 35.81 -1.87 7.52
CA ASN A 54 36.55 -2.82 8.32
C ASN A 54 35.83 -3.07 9.65
N ILE A 55 35.73 -4.34 10.05
CA ILE A 55 35.12 -4.76 11.31
C ILE A 55 35.94 -5.84 11.99
N THR A 56 35.67 -6.07 13.26
CA THR A 56 36.15 -7.22 14.04
C THR A 56 35.06 -8.29 14.17
N LEU A 57 35.45 -9.53 14.47
CA LEU A 57 34.47 -10.59 14.79
C LEU A 57 33.74 -10.31 16.11
N GLU A 58 34.33 -9.55 17.03
CA GLU A 58 33.67 -9.11 18.27
C GLU A 58 32.48 -8.19 17.97
N GLU A 59 32.63 -7.25 17.03
CA GLU A 59 31.55 -6.37 16.55
C GLU A 59 30.38 -7.15 15.92
N MET A 60 30.60 -8.40 15.48
CA MET A 60 29.55 -9.28 14.99
C MET A 60 28.67 -9.83 16.11
N GLY A 61 29.06 -9.77 17.39
CA GLY A 61 28.23 -10.19 18.52
C GLY A 61 27.87 -11.68 18.48
N LEU A 62 28.82 -12.50 18.05
CA LEU A 62 28.68 -13.95 17.91
C LEU A 62 28.33 -14.60 19.26
N GLN A 63 27.43 -15.58 19.23
CA GLN A 63 26.98 -16.37 20.40
C GLN A 63 27.64 -17.75 20.46
N SER A 64 28.52 -18.06 19.52
CA SER A 64 29.29 -19.30 19.45
C SER A 64 30.72 -18.95 19.06
N GLU A 65 31.67 -19.64 19.69
CA GLU A 65 33.11 -19.51 19.39
C GLU A 65 33.52 -20.34 18.15
N THR A 66 32.64 -21.20 17.65
CA THR A 66 32.97 -22.18 16.59
C THR A 66 32.10 -22.07 15.36
N HIS A 67 30.84 -21.62 15.50
CA HIS A 67 29.86 -21.60 14.41
C HIS A 67 29.17 -20.24 14.28
N TYR A 68 28.60 -19.95 13.11
CA TYR A 68 28.01 -18.65 12.79
C TYR A 68 26.62 -18.49 13.42
N VAL A 69 26.62 -18.15 14.70
CA VAL A 69 25.42 -18.00 15.52
C VAL A 69 25.36 -16.57 16.04
N LEU A 70 24.25 -15.88 15.76
CA LEU A 70 23.92 -14.56 16.28
C LEU A 70 22.87 -14.67 17.40
N GLU A 71 22.49 -13.55 18.02
CA GLU A 71 21.48 -13.51 19.10
C GLU A 71 20.21 -14.27 18.68
N ASN A 72 19.62 -13.90 17.54
CA ASN A 72 18.36 -14.44 17.05
C ASN A 72 18.48 -15.34 15.79
N PHE A 73 19.69 -15.58 15.27
CA PHE A 73 19.89 -16.27 14.00
C PHE A 73 20.90 -17.42 14.10
N LEU A 74 20.61 -18.50 13.37
CA LEU A 74 21.52 -19.60 13.07
C LEU A 74 21.79 -19.59 11.56
N ILE A 75 23.03 -19.37 11.12
CA ILE A 75 23.34 -19.18 9.70
C ILE A 75 24.02 -20.43 9.14
N TYR A 76 23.40 -21.05 8.13
CA TYR A 76 23.77 -22.32 7.51
C TYR A 76 24.18 -22.14 6.05
N SER A 77 25.13 -22.95 5.59
CA SER A 77 25.46 -23.12 4.17
C SER A 77 24.55 -24.20 3.57
N GLY A 78 23.81 -23.86 2.52
CA GLY A 78 22.89 -24.76 1.83
C GLY A 78 21.91 -25.47 2.76
N LEU A 79 21.94 -26.81 2.69
CA LEU A 79 21.12 -27.71 3.52
C LEU A 79 21.95 -28.41 4.60
N GLU A 80 23.11 -27.86 4.98
CA GLU A 80 23.95 -28.43 6.03
C GLU A 80 23.21 -28.49 7.39
N GLU A 81 23.60 -29.48 8.21
CA GLU A 81 22.97 -29.73 9.53
C GLU A 81 23.51 -28.81 10.64
N LEU A 82 24.69 -28.22 10.44
CA LEU A 82 25.34 -27.33 11.40
C LEU A 82 25.50 -25.92 10.79
N PRO A 83 25.45 -24.85 11.60
CA PRO A 83 25.72 -23.50 11.10
C PRO A 83 27.14 -23.39 10.53
N ILE A 84 27.41 -22.35 9.74
CA ILE A 84 28.70 -22.18 9.06
C ILE A 84 29.84 -22.07 10.09
N PRO A 85 30.92 -22.85 10.00
CA PRO A 85 32.08 -22.71 10.87
C PRO A 85 32.73 -21.31 10.78
N LEU A 86 33.14 -20.71 11.91
CA LEU A 86 33.65 -19.33 11.91
C LEU A 86 34.91 -19.12 11.07
N ASN A 87 35.74 -20.16 10.90
CA ASN A 87 36.91 -20.10 10.00
C ASN A 87 36.53 -19.90 8.52
N GLN A 88 35.28 -20.22 8.13
CA GLN A 88 34.74 -19.93 6.81
C GLN A 88 34.09 -18.54 6.73
N VAL A 89 33.69 -17.97 7.87
CA VAL A 89 33.13 -16.62 7.99
C VAL A 89 34.25 -15.56 7.97
N GLU A 90 35.38 -15.86 8.61
CA GLU A 90 36.51 -14.94 8.70
C GLU A 90 37.07 -14.58 7.31
N GLY A 91 37.10 -13.27 7.03
CA GLY A 91 37.49 -12.70 5.75
C GLY A 91 36.47 -12.86 4.63
N ASN A 92 35.30 -13.46 4.88
CA ASN A 92 34.27 -13.64 3.87
C ASN A 92 33.27 -12.47 3.90
N LEU A 93 33.44 -11.54 2.95
CA LEU A 93 32.60 -10.33 2.83
C LEU A 93 31.10 -10.63 2.80
N LYS A 94 30.66 -11.68 2.10
CA LYS A 94 29.25 -12.07 1.98
C LYS A 94 28.69 -12.43 3.36
N TYR A 95 29.34 -13.37 4.04
CA TYR A 95 28.86 -13.87 5.33
C TYR A 95 28.91 -12.79 6.40
N LEU A 96 30.01 -12.02 6.46
CA LEU A 96 30.13 -10.91 7.39
C LEU A 96 29.07 -9.83 7.12
N THR A 97 28.83 -9.47 5.86
CA THR A 97 27.79 -8.49 5.49
C THR A 97 26.40 -8.98 5.89
N LEU A 98 26.07 -10.25 5.61
CA LEU A 98 24.77 -10.83 5.97
C LEU A 98 24.48 -10.68 7.46
N GLY A 99 25.38 -11.14 8.32
CA GLY A 99 25.15 -11.07 9.77
C GLY A 99 25.16 -9.63 10.29
N TYR A 100 26.03 -8.77 9.76
CA TYR A 100 26.07 -7.36 10.12
C TYR A 100 24.74 -6.66 9.79
N GLN A 101 24.19 -6.94 8.60
CA GLN A 101 22.96 -6.32 8.15
C GLN A 101 21.72 -6.90 8.82
N LEU A 102 21.69 -8.20 9.12
CA LEU A 102 20.64 -8.81 9.96
C LEU A 102 20.55 -8.14 11.33
N LYS A 103 21.69 -7.87 11.98
CA LYS A 103 21.72 -7.12 13.25
C LYS A 103 21.20 -5.70 13.11
N LYS A 104 21.58 -5.01 12.03
CA LYS A 104 21.19 -3.62 11.77
C LYS A 104 19.68 -3.49 11.57
N ILE A 105 19.09 -4.36 10.74
CA ILE A 105 17.63 -4.37 10.51
C ILE A 105 16.86 -4.82 11.75
N GLU A 106 17.37 -5.80 12.52
CA GLU A 106 16.77 -6.19 13.80
C GLU A 106 16.72 -5.02 14.78
N SER A 107 17.81 -4.26 14.93
CA SER A 107 17.88 -3.08 15.79
C SER A 107 16.90 -1.98 15.37
N LYS A 108 16.75 -1.75 14.06
CA LYS A 108 15.75 -0.81 13.53
C LYS A 108 14.34 -1.27 13.88
N TRP A 109 14.00 -2.54 13.66
CA TRP A 109 12.67 -3.06 13.99
C TRP A 109 12.38 -3.05 15.48
N ARG A 110 13.38 -3.30 16.33
CA ARG A 110 13.26 -3.13 17.79
C ARG A 110 12.88 -1.69 18.13
N THR A 111 13.49 -0.72 17.47
CA THR A 111 13.16 0.71 17.63
C THR A 111 11.73 1.03 17.16
N ILE A 112 11.32 0.52 15.99
CA ILE A 112 9.96 0.71 15.47
C ILE A 112 8.92 0.11 16.43
N ALA A 113 9.14 -1.13 16.88
CA ALA A 113 8.26 -1.81 17.83
C ALA A 113 8.09 -1.01 19.13
N LEU A 114 9.19 -0.55 19.72
CA LEU A 114 9.16 0.29 20.92
C LEU A 114 8.41 1.61 20.69
N SER A 115 8.73 2.33 19.61
CA SER A 115 8.11 3.62 19.29
C SER A 115 6.62 3.50 18.96
N SER A 116 6.20 2.39 18.35
CA SER A 116 4.78 2.09 18.10
C SER A 116 3.97 1.78 19.36
N GLY A 117 4.63 1.56 20.51
CA GLY A 117 4.00 1.13 21.74
C GLY A 117 3.60 -0.36 21.75
N SER A 118 4.12 -1.16 20.81
CA SER A 118 3.91 -2.60 20.82
C SER A 118 4.55 -3.22 22.06
N LYS A 119 3.78 -4.05 22.78
CA LYS A 119 4.29 -4.85 23.90
C LYS A 119 4.82 -6.21 23.43
N GLU A 120 4.61 -6.54 22.16
CA GLU A 120 5.08 -7.79 21.57
C GLU A 120 6.58 -7.70 21.31
N LYS A 121 7.29 -8.75 21.70
CA LYS A 121 8.72 -8.91 21.44
C LYS A 121 8.92 -9.42 20.00
N ILE A 122 8.56 -8.61 19.01
CA ILE A 122 8.47 -9.05 17.60
C ILE A 122 9.82 -9.43 16.99
N THR A 123 10.92 -8.98 17.58
CA THR A 123 12.30 -9.30 17.16
C THR A 123 12.98 -10.37 18.02
N GLU A 124 12.30 -10.91 19.04
CA GLU A 124 12.85 -12.02 19.85
C GLU A 124 12.35 -13.33 19.25
N PHE A 125 13.26 -14.09 18.64
CA PHE A 125 12.92 -15.32 17.95
C PHE A 125 13.33 -16.54 18.79
N HIS A 126 12.32 -17.26 19.28
CA HIS A 126 12.49 -18.51 20.03
C HIS A 126 11.57 -19.59 19.45
N PRO A 127 12.12 -20.59 18.72
CA PRO A 127 13.54 -20.83 18.41
C PRO A 127 14.16 -19.75 17.50
N LYS A 128 15.51 -19.70 17.45
CA LYS A 128 16.25 -18.79 16.56
C LYS A 128 15.87 -19.02 15.09
N VAL A 129 15.86 -17.95 14.30
CA VAL A 129 15.60 -18.03 12.85
C VAL A 129 16.76 -18.74 12.15
N VAL A 130 16.42 -19.72 11.32
CA VAL A 130 17.41 -20.44 10.49
C VAL A 130 17.62 -19.65 9.20
N VAL A 131 18.84 -19.19 8.94
CA VAL A 131 19.19 -18.49 7.71
C VAL A 131 20.03 -19.41 6.83
N ARG A 132 19.52 -19.79 5.67
CA ARG A 132 20.23 -20.64 4.71
C ARG A 132 20.76 -19.79 3.57
N VAL A 133 22.08 -19.67 3.49
CA VAL A 133 22.76 -19.07 2.32
C VAL A 133 23.11 -20.16 1.33
N ASP A 134 23.12 -19.83 0.05
CA ASP A 134 23.42 -20.80 -1.01
C ASP A 134 22.45 -22.01 -1.00
N ALA A 135 21.21 -21.79 -0.57
CA ALA A 135 20.17 -22.80 -0.47
C ALA A 135 19.75 -23.28 -1.88
N PRO A 136 20.02 -24.55 -2.25
CA PRO A 136 19.57 -25.06 -3.54
C PRO A 136 18.04 -25.06 -3.58
N TYR A 137 17.46 -24.67 -4.72
CA TYR A 137 16.01 -24.68 -5.00
C TYR A 137 15.13 -23.66 -4.25
N ALA A 138 15.69 -22.62 -3.62
CA ALA A 138 14.94 -21.54 -2.95
C ALA A 138 13.86 -20.83 -3.81
N TYR A 139 13.80 -21.10 -5.13
CA TYR A 139 12.82 -20.53 -6.07
C TYR A 139 12.23 -21.54 -7.08
N SER A 140 12.28 -22.86 -6.80
CA SER A 140 11.72 -23.87 -7.71
C SER A 140 10.71 -24.80 -7.03
N PRO A 141 9.41 -24.42 -6.97
CA PRO A 141 8.35 -25.25 -6.43
C PRO A 141 8.18 -26.59 -7.18
N THR A 142 8.66 -26.67 -8.43
CA THR A 142 8.44 -27.84 -9.31
C THR A 142 9.62 -28.81 -9.37
N ASN A 143 10.85 -28.39 -9.05
CA ASN A 143 12.04 -29.22 -9.21
C ASN A 143 12.60 -29.77 -7.88
N TYR A 144 12.01 -29.40 -6.75
CA TYR A 144 12.32 -29.99 -5.45
C TYR A 144 11.18 -30.90 -5.02
N PHE A 145 11.46 -32.18 -4.81
CA PHE A 145 10.48 -33.17 -4.37
C PHE A 145 11.09 -33.96 -3.20
N ASP A 146 11.14 -33.33 -2.02
CA ASP A 146 11.32 -34.06 -0.76
C ASP A 146 9.96 -34.17 -0.07
N SER A 147 9.47 -35.41 0.09
CA SER A 147 8.19 -35.68 0.76
C SER A 147 8.20 -35.40 2.26
N LYS A 148 9.38 -35.14 2.86
CA LYS A 148 9.56 -34.81 4.28
C LYS A 148 9.65 -33.30 4.54
N VAL A 149 9.95 -32.50 3.51
CA VAL A 149 10.12 -31.05 3.64
C VAL A 149 9.00 -30.37 2.84
N PRO A 150 7.89 -29.98 3.49
CA PRO A 150 6.86 -29.22 2.79
C PRO A 150 7.49 -27.91 2.31
N LEU A 151 7.65 -27.76 0.99
CA LEU A 151 8.12 -26.55 0.34
C LEU A 151 7.21 -25.40 0.74
N LYS A 152 7.69 -24.61 1.68
CA LYS A 152 6.98 -23.47 2.24
C LYS A 152 7.69 -22.16 1.96
N ASN A 153 9.00 -22.15 1.72
CA ASN A 153 9.79 -20.94 1.70
C ASN A 153 10.33 -20.61 0.30
N THR A 154 9.70 -19.62 -0.33
CA THR A 154 10.35 -18.74 -1.31
C THR A 154 10.15 -17.33 -0.77
N ALA A 155 11.04 -16.37 -1.01
CA ALA A 155 10.89 -14.97 -0.59
C ALA A 155 9.47 -14.37 -0.77
N LEU A 156 8.74 -14.83 -1.80
CA LEU A 156 7.35 -14.45 -2.13
C LEU A 156 6.28 -15.01 -1.18
N THR A 157 6.67 -15.91 -0.30
CA THR A 157 5.86 -16.62 0.68
C THR A 157 6.80 -17.12 1.77
N ILE A 158 7.26 -16.28 2.69
CA ILE A 158 7.55 -16.81 4.03
C ILE A 158 6.18 -17.12 4.61
N PRO A 159 5.72 -18.38 4.62
CA PRO A 159 4.45 -18.66 5.23
C PRO A 159 4.65 -18.45 6.73
N PRO A 160 3.70 -17.85 7.44
CA PRO A 160 3.63 -18.05 8.87
C PRO A 160 3.39 -19.55 9.10
N SER A 161 4.46 -20.33 9.33
CA SER A 161 4.30 -21.65 9.93
C SER A 161 4.07 -21.47 11.42
N GLU A 162 2.87 -21.04 11.78
CA GLU A 162 2.32 -21.42 13.07
C GLU A 162 1.99 -22.91 12.99
N VAL A 163 2.95 -23.75 13.39
CA VAL A 163 2.59 -25.08 13.84
C VAL A 163 2.58 -25.01 15.36
N LYS A 164 1.38 -25.01 15.96
CA LYS A 164 1.18 -25.14 17.42
C LYS A 164 1.89 -24.09 18.29
N GLY A 165 1.94 -22.83 17.85
CA GLY A 165 2.51 -21.75 18.65
C GLY A 165 4.03 -21.71 18.72
N SER A 166 4.75 -22.52 17.92
CA SER A 166 6.17 -22.34 17.65
C SER A 166 6.38 -21.72 16.26
N TRP A 167 7.13 -20.62 16.23
CA TRP A 167 7.56 -19.96 14.99
C TRP A 167 8.74 -20.74 14.39
N ASP A 168 8.46 -21.63 13.43
CA ASP A 168 9.50 -22.19 12.56
C ASP A 168 9.71 -21.21 11.41
N SER A 169 10.64 -20.27 11.59
CA SER A 169 10.97 -19.25 10.58
C SER A 169 12.35 -19.52 10.02
N GLU A 170 12.42 -19.71 8.70
CA GLU A 170 13.68 -19.75 7.98
C GLU A 170 13.75 -18.62 6.93
N LEU A 171 14.95 -18.10 6.68
CA LEU A 171 15.27 -17.22 5.56
C LEU A 171 16.14 -17.96 4.56
N TRP A 172 15.77 -17.94 3.28
CA TRP A 172 16.47 -18.70 2.24
C TRP A 172 17.02 -17.77 1.17
N PHE A 173 18.34 -17.74 1.03
CA PHE A 173 19.03 -17.03 -0.03
C PHE A 173 19.59 -18.03 -1.04
N ALA A 174 19.18 -17.92 -2.30
CA ALA A 174 19.65 -18.81 -3.36
C ALA A 174 21.15 -18.59 -3.68
N PRO A 175 21.84 -19.62 -4.17
CA PRO A 175 23.17 -19.44 -4.73
C PRO A 175 23.10 -18.60 -6.02
N LYS A 176 24.17 -17.87 -6.29
CA LYS A 176 24.35 -17.17 -7.57
C LYS A 176 24.32 -18.17 -8.73
N TRP A 177 23.54 -17.91 -9.79
CA TRP A 177 23.63 -18.71 -11.02
C TRP A 177 24.72 -18.16 -11.93
N ASP A 178 25.61 -19.04 -12.40
CA ASP A 178 26.68 -18.68 -13.32
C ASP A 178 26.32 -18.87 -14.81
N PHE A 179 25.08 -19.26 -15.16
CA PHE A 179 24.65 -19.47 -16.57
C PHE A 179 23.23 -18.94 -16.90
N PRO A 180 23.03 -18.29 -18.07
CA PRO A 180 21.70 -17.94 -18.57
C PRO A 180 21.08 -19.17 -19.25
N ILE A 181 20.09 -19.80 -18.61
CA ILE A 181 19.27 -20.82 -19.27
C ILE A 181 18.24 -20.07 -20.14
N LEU A 182 18.20 -20.39 -21.43
CA LEU A 182 17.34 -19.80 -22.47
C LEU A 182 15.85 -20.12 -22.27
N ASN A 183 15.26 -19.67 -21.15
CA ASN A 183 13.82 -19.55 -20.98
C ASN A 183 13.53 -18.22 -20.27
N THR A 184 12.53 -17.51 -20.79
CA THR A 184 12.26 -16.07 -20.64
C THR A 184 11.95 -15.55 -19.22
N PHE A 185 12.17 -16.34 -18.17
CA PHE A 185 12.04 -15.95 -16.74
C PHE A 185 13.37 -16.03 -15.95
N ALA A 186 14.49 -16.35 -16.59
CA ALA A 186 15.78 -16.60 -15.93
C ALA A 186 16.71 -15.36 -15.83
N PHE A 187 16.21 -14.15 -16.09
CA PHE A 187 17.03 -12.93 -16.14
C PHE A 187 17.31 -12.30 -14.76
N GLU A 188 16.49 -12.56 -13.74
CA GLU A 188 16.66 -12.05 -12.36
C GLU A 188 17.74 -12.79 -11.55
N ARG A 189 18.30 -13.90 -12.07
CA ARG A 189 18.98 -14.93 -11.25
C ARG A 189 20.51 -14.88 -11.28
N ILE A 190 21.09 -13.74 -11.64
CA ILE A 190 22.55 -13.55 -11.74
C ILE A 190 23.15 -12.97 -10.44
N ILE A 191 22.31 -12.65 -9.44
CA ILE A 191 22.67 -11.91 -8.23
C ILE A 191 22.61 -12.82 -7.00
N ASP A 192 23.64 -12.76 -6.15
CA ASP A 192 23.68 -13.41 -4.84
C ASP A 192 22.95 -12.53 -3.81
N THR A 193 21.69 -12.81 -3.52
CA THR A 193 20.84 -11.95 -2.67
C THR A 193 21.30 -11.91 -1.21
N ALA A 194 22.03 -12.93 -0.73
CA ALA A 194 22.67 -12.90 0.60
C ALA A 194 23.85 -11.91 0.68
N SER A 195 24.33 -11.40 -0.46
CA SER A 195 25.34 -10.34 -0.53
C SER A 195 24.74 -8.94 -0.72
N CYS A 196 23.41 -8.84 -0.87
CA CYS A 196 22.68 -7.61 -1.12
C CYS A 196 21.97 -7.13 0.16
N PRO A 197 22.43 -6.04 0.82
CA PRO A 197 21.79 -5.54 2.03
C PRO A 197 20.30 -5.19 1.87
N ASP A 198 19.90 -4.58 0.74
CA ASP A 198 18.49 -4.26 0.46
C ASP A 198 17.60 -5.50 0.41
N ALA A 199 18.06 -6.57 -0.24
CA ALA A 199 17.38 -7.86 -0.23
C ALA A 199 17.30 -8.44 1.20
N ILE A 200 18.40 -8.38 1.97
CA ILE A 200 18.38 -8.85 3.38
C ILE A 200 17.32 -8.11 4.20
N TYR A 201 17.18 -6.78 4.01
CA TYR A 201 16.17 -6.00 4.72
C TYR A 201 14.75 -6.33 4.28
N HIS A 202 14.54 -6.55 2.99
CA HIS A 202 13.26 -7.00 2.44
C HIS A 202 12.87 -8.35 3.06
N GLU A 203 13.74 -9.36 2.99
CA GLU A 203 13.46 -10.70 3.53
C GLU A 203 13.24 -10.69 5.05
N TYR A 204 14.03 -9.91 5.80
CA TYR A 204 13.83 -9.77 7.24
C TYR A 204 12.48 -9.14 7.56
N THR A 205 12.01 -8.18 6.75
CA THR A 205 10.71 -7.53 6.98
C THR A 205 9.56 -8.53 6.92
N HIS A 206 9.62 -9.51 6.01
CA HIS A 206 8.63 -10.59 5.94
C HIS A 206 8.54 -11.41 7.25
N LEU A 207 9.64 -11.59 8.01
CA LEU A 207 9.60 -12.24 9.33
C LEU A 207 8.78 -11.45 10.36
N ILE A 208 8.77 -10.13 10.22
CA ILE A 208 8.05 -9.26 11.14
C ILE A 208 6.59 -9.12 10.72
N THR A 209 6.35 -8.80 9.46
CA THR A 209 5.02 -8.45 8.95
C THR A 209 4.19 -9.66 8.56
N GLY A 210 4.82 -10.77 8.15
CA GLY A 210 4.15 -11.99 7.68
C GLY A 210 3.22 -12.64 8.71
N ARG A 211 3.48 -12.42 10.00
CA ARG A 211 2.61 -12.88 11.11
C ARG A 211 1.23 -12.24 11.12
N TYR A 212 1.12 -11.03 10.58
CA TYR A 212 -0.11 -10.25 10.60
C TYR A 212 -0.90 -10.38 9.29
N LEU A 213 -0.19 -10.45 8.15
CA LEU A 213 -0.80 -10.33 6.82
C LEU A 213 -1.29 -11.67 6.21
N GLY A 214 -0.84 -12.79 6.75
CA GLY A 214 -1.22 -14.13 6.26
C GLY A 214 -0.72 -14.44 4.84
N ASN A 215 -1.16 -15.59 4.29
CA ASN A 215 -0.60 -16.13 3.03
C ASN A 215 -1.62 -16.20 1.87
N ASN A 216 -2.60 -15.30 1.83
CA ASN A 216 -3.51 -15.17 0.68
C ASN A 216 -2.95 -14.19 -0.37
N ALA A 217 -3.51 -14.16 -1.58
CA ALA A 217 -2.98 -13.34 -2.68
C ALA A 217 -2.86 -11.85 -2.33
N ILE A 218 -3.85 -11.32 -1.62
CA ILE A 218 -3.92 -9.92 -1.17
C ILE A 218 -2.86 -9.64 -0.11
N GLY A 219 -2.74 -10.53 0.88
CA GLY A 219 -1.71 -10.49 1.92
C GLY A 219 -0.29 -10.57 1.35
N ARG A 220 -0.08 -11.34 0.27
CA ARG A 220 1.21 -11.39 -0.46
C ARG A 220 1.54 -10.05 -1.12
N SER A 221 0.62 -9.47 -1.89
CA SER A 221 0.81 -8.15 -2.52
C SER A 221 1.19 -7.09 -1.48
N LEU A 222 0.49 -7.10 -0.35
CA LEU A 222 0.72 -6.18 0.75
C LEU A 222 2.06 -6.45 1.45
N ALA A 223 2.40 -7.71 1.72
CA ALA A 223 3.66 -8.10 2.34
C ALA A 223 4.86 -7.67 1.49
N GLU A 224 4.85 -7.94 0.18
CA GLU A 224 5.93 -7.54 -0.74
C GLU A 224 6.12 -6.02 -0.77
N GLY A 225 5.04 -5.26 -0.99
CA GLY A 225 5.12 -3.80 -1.04
C GLY A 225 5.58 -3.18 0.29
N ILE A 226 5.24 -3.78 1.42
CA ILE A 226 5.69 -3.32 2.74
C ILE A 226 7.16 -3.67 2.96
N SER A 227 7.60 -4.85 2.54
CA SER A 227 9.01 -5.28 2.62
C SER A 227 9.91 -4.38 1.80
N ASP A 228 9.50 -4.02 0.57
CA ASP A 228 10.21 -3.04 -0.24
C ASP A 228 10.22 -1.64 0.40
N TYR A 229 9.10 -1.19 0.97
CA TYR A 229 9.06 0.08 1.70
C TYR A 229 10.08 0.11 2.85
N TYR A 230 10.15 -0.93 3.68
CA TYR A 230 11.07 -0.95 4.82
C TYR A 230 12.53 -1.13 4.42
N ALA A 231 12.82 -1.87 3.35
CA ALA A 231 14.16 -1.93 2.77
C ALA A 231 14.61 -0.52 2.34
N ALA A 232 13.76 0.21 1.62
CA ALA A 232 14.03 1.59 1.22
C ALA A 232 14.11 2.56 2.41
N SER A 233 13.26 2.36 3.44
CA SER A 233 13.24 3.21 4.63
C SER A 233 14.50 3.05 5.47
N LEU A 234 15.06 1.83 5.58
CA LEU A 234 16.32 1.59 6.29
C LEU A 234 17.51 2.27 5.60
N LEU A 235 17.52 2.30 4.27
CA LEU A 235 18.50 3.02 3.47
C LEU A 235 18.24 4.53 3.40
N ASN A 236 17.05 4.97 3.82
CA ASN A 236 16.55 6.31 3.57
C ASN A 236 16.79 6.73 2.10
N HIS A 237 16.47 5.82 1.18
CA HIS A 237 16.74 5.94 -0.26
C HIS A 237 15.64 5.22 -1.05
N PRO A 238 15.02 5.86 -2.07
CA PRO A 238 13.89 5.29 -2.79
C PRO A 238 14.27 4.22 -3.82
N ASP A 239 15.55 4.06 -4.14
CA ASP A 239 15.99 3.13 -5.18
C ASP A 239 16.44 1.82 -4.52
N LEU A 240 15.95 0.69 -5.04
CA LEU A 240 16.32 -0.65 -4.60
C LEU A 240 16.86 -1.48 -5.76
N TYR A 241 17.58 -2.56 -5.41
CA TYR A 241 18.11 -3.55 -6.35
C TYR A 241 19.00 -2.93 -7.43
N THR A 242 19.78 -1.91 -7.05
CA THR A 242 20.73 -1.21 -7.93
C THR A 242 22.17 -1.53 -7.53
N HIS A 243 23.13 -1.17 -8.37
CA HIS A 243 24.57 -1.27 -8.01
C HIS A 243 24.95 -0.46 -6.75
N ARG A 244 24.13 0.52 -6.35
CA ARG A 244 24.36 1.33 -5.14
C ARG A 244 23.90 0.61 -3.88
N THR A 245 22.80 -0.13 -3.99
CA THR A 245 22.14 -0.83 -2.87
C THR A 245 22.51 -2.31 -2.80
N CYS A 246 23.05 -2.86 -3.90
CA CYS A 246 23.71 -4.16 -3.94
C CYS A 246 24.88 -4.16 -4.95
N GLU A 247 26.12 -4.29 -4.45
CA GLU A 247 27.34 -4.32 -5.28
C GLU A 247 27.39 -5.51 -6.25
N ALA A 248 26.72 -6.63 -5.91
CA ALA A 248 26.67 -7.82 -6.76
C ALA A 248 25.89 -7.60 -8.07
N VAL A 249 25.15 -6.49 -8.22
CA VAL A 249 24.45 -6.09 -9.45
C VAL A 249 25.46 -5.54 -10.47
N LYS A 250 26.11 -6.43 -11.23
CA LYS A 250 27.26 -6.09 -12.09
C LYS A 250 26.95 -5.39 -13.42
N ARG A 251 25.69 -5.18 -13.83
CA ARG A 251 25.30 -4.41 -15.05
C ARG A 251 23.81 -4.06 -15.03
N GLN A 252 23.49 -2.77 -15.20
CA GLN A 252 22.12 -2.23 -15.40
C GLN A 252 21.43 -2.68 -16.71
N LEU A 253 21.98 -3.66 -17.42
CA LEU A 253 21.58 -3.92 -18.82
C LEU A 253 20.13 -4.38 -18.99
N ILE A 254 19.43 -4.83 -17.94
CA ILE A 254 18.11 -5.47 -18.09
C ILE A 254 17.10 -5.18 -16.95
N VAL A 255 17.53 -4.78 -15.75
CA VAL A 255 16.60 -4.46 -14.65
C VAL A 255 16.34 -2.96 -14.61
N SER A 256 15.16 -2.52 -15.04
CA SER A 256 14.72 -1.13 -14.83
C SER A 256 14.80 -0.82 -13.33
N SER A 257 15.47 0.26 -12.94
CA SER A 257 15.61 0.65 -11.52
C SER A 257 14.24 0.63 -10.82
N PHE A 258 14.11 -0.19 -9.77
CA PHE A 258 12.95 -0.18 -8.89
C PHE A 258 13.05 1.04 -7.98
N ARG A 259 12.17 2.01 -8.20
CA ARG A 259 12.21 3.31 -7.54
C ARG A 259 10.85 3.63 -6.96
N LEU A 260 10.82 3.86 -5.66
CA LEU A 260 9.61 4.17 -4.90
C LEU A 260 9.17 5.64 -5.03
N ASP A 261 10.01 6.50 -5.60
CA ASP A 261 9.69 7.91 -5.85
C ASP A 261 9.21 8.17 -7.28
N LYS A 262 8.94 7.12 -8.06
CA LYS A 262 8.32 7.25 -9.38
C LYS A 262 6.87 7.69 -9.26
N GLN A 263 6.42 8.42 -10.28
CA GLN A 263 5.02 8.75 -10.44
C GLN A 263 4.21 7.45 -10.64
N ILE A 264 3.19 7.26 -9.81
CA ILE A 264 2.27 6.12 -9.87
C ILE A 264 0.90 6.56 -10.39
N GLY A 265 0.17 5.60 -10.98
CA GLY A 265 -1.17 5.80 -11.52
C GLY A 265 -2.24 5.84 -10.42
N SER A 266 -3.48 5.50 -10.78
CA SER A 266 -4.56 5.30 -9.83
C SER A 266 -4.65 3.84 -9.41
N TYR A 267 -5.18 3.58 -8.20
CA TYR A 267 -5.40 2.24 -7.69
C TYR A 267 -6.33 1.43 -8.62
N ASP A 268 -5.91 0.20 -8.88
CA ASP A 268 -6.68 -0.83 -9.57
C ASP A 268 -6.77 -2.05 -8.66
N ALA A 269 -7.98 -2.57 -8.44
CA ALA A 269 -8.21 -3.77 -7.64
C ALA A 269 -7.45 -5.00 -8.17
N SER A 270 -7.04 -4.99 -9.46
CA SER A 270 -6.21 -6.05 -10.03
C SER A 270 -4.79 -6.11 -9.44
N ILE A 271 -4.29 -5.01 -8.87
CA ILE A 271 -2.99 -4.92 -8.17
C ILE A 271 -2.95 -5.88 -6.99
N GLU A 272 -4.06 -6.03 -6.28
CA GLU A 272 -4.14 -6.91 -5.11
C GLU A 272 -4.38 -8.37 -5.50
N ALA A 273 -5.07 -8.61 -6.62
CA ALA A 273 -5.40 -9.94 -7.10
C ALA A 273 -4.21 -10.64 -7.77
N ASP A 274 -3.27 -9.89 -8.30
CA ASP A 274 -2.06 -10.39 -8.96
C ASP A 274 -0.90 -9.42 -8.71
N PHE A 275 -0.18 -9.64 -7.60
CA PHE A 275 0.97 -8.82 -7.19
C PHE A 275 2.02 -8.65 -8.29
N LYS A 276 2.08 -9.58 -9.25
CA LYS A 276 3.06 -9.53 -10.36
C LYS A 276 2.72 -8.47 -11.41
N LYS A 277 1.52 -7.90 -11.39
CA LYS A 277 1.09 -6.88 -12.36
C LYS A 277 1.61 -5.49 -12.03
N ASP A 278 1.70 -5.13 -10.75
CA ASP A 278 2.19 -3.82 -10.33
C ASP A 278 2.87 -3.88 -8.94
N PHE A 279 4.18 -4.15 -8.96
CA PHE A 279 5.02 -4.15 -7.76
C PHE A 279 5.28 -2.74 -7.20
N VAL A 280 4.99 -1.68 -7.96
CA VAL A 280 5.48 -0.33 -7.66
C VAL A 280 4.43 0.49 -6.92
N PHE A 281 3.13 0.23 -7.14
CA PHE A 281 2.05 1.04 -6.58
C PHE A 281 2.09 1.16 -5.05
N ILE A 282 1.97 0.05 -4.32
CA ILE A 282 1.95 0.03 -2.84
C ILE A 282 3.20 0.69 -2.25
N PRO A 283 4.44 0.24 -2.55
CA PRO A 283 5.62 0.80 -1.93
C PRO A 283 5.84 2.28 -2.29
N SER A 284 5.50 2.70 -3.51
CA SER A 284 5.62 4.11 -3.90
C SER A 284 4.58 5.00 -3.21
N LEU A 285 3.36 4.51 -3.04
CA LEU A 285 2.32 5.24 -2.30
C LEU A 285 2.74 5.42 -0.83
N LEU A 286 3.30 4.38 -0.20
CA LEU A 286 3.87 4.45 1.16
C LEU A 286 5.10 5.36 1.24
N TRP A 287 5.91 5.42 0.19
CA TRP A 287 7.04 6.33 0.13
C TRP A 287 6.60 7.79 0.05
N GLN A 288 5.61 8.12 -0.79
CA GLN A 288 5.02 9.46 -0.83
C GLN A 288 4.41 9.86 0.52
N TYR A 289 3.70 8.93 1.17
CA TYR A 289 3.21 9.08 2.54
C TYR A 289 4.35 9.45 3.50
N ARG A 290 5.47 8.71 3.46
CA ARG A 290 6.67 8.97 4.27
C ARG A 290 7.28 10.35 4.03
N GLN A 291 7.32 10.82 2.78
CA GLN A 291 7.82 12.16 2.47
C GLN A 291 6.98 13.27 3.11
N LEU A 292 5.68 13.04 3.32
CA LEU A 292 4.79 14.02 3.96
C LEU A 292 4.83 13.98 5.49
N VAL A 293 4.80 12.78 6.09
CA VAL A 293 4.67 12.63 7.56
C VAL A 293 6.01 12.54 8.29
N GLY A 294 7.10 12.30 7.56
CA GLY A 294 8.44 12.10 8.12
C GLY A 294 8.78 10.65 8.39
N THR A 295 10.08 10.35 8.46
CA THR A 295 10.64 8.99 8.45
C THR A 295 10.17 8.15 9.63
N GLU A 296 10.28 8.69 10.85
CA GLU A 296 9.94 7.98 12.08
C GLU A 296 8.43 7.72 12.19
N ILE A 297 7.60 8.74 11.94
CA ILE A 297 6.14 8.62 12.02
C ILE A 297 5.67 7.60 10.99
N ALA A 298 6.20 7.63 9.77
CA ALA A 298 5.79 6.72 8.72
C ALA A 298 6.10 5.25 9.06
N ASP A 299 7.32 4.95 9.49
CA ASP A 299 7.72 3.59 9.88
C ASP A 299 6.83 3.09 11.03
N VAL A 300 6.54 3.94 12.02
CA VAL A 300 5.71 3.56 13.17
C VAL A 300 4.26 3.32 12.76
N THR A 301 3.65 4.21 12.00
CA THR A 301 2.21 4.13 11.67
C THR A 301 1.93 3.06 10.63
N ILE A 302 2.85 2.80 9.70
CA ILE A 302 2.78 1.66 8.77
C ILE A 302 2.86 0.36 9.56
N PHE A 303 3.80 0.21 10.50
CA PHE A 303 3.84 -0.99 11.34
C PHE A 303 2.58 -1.16 12.19
N GLN A 304 2.08 -0.08 12.82
CA GLN A 304 0.81 -0.11 13.55
C GLN A 304 -0.36 -0.51 12.65
N ALA A 305 -0.35 -0.08 11.38
CA ALA A 305 -1.37 -0.48 10.42
C ALA A 305 -1.29 -1.98 10.11
N VAL A 306 -0.09 -2.50 9.84
CA VAL A 306 0.14 -3.94 9.63
C VAL A 306 -0.35 -4.75 10.81
N ALA A 307 0.08 -4.39 12.03
CA ALA A 307 -0.23 -5.15 13.24
C ALA A 307 -1.73 -5.12 13.62
N LYS A 308 -2.49 -4.15 13.10
CA LYS A 308 -3.95 -4.01 13.33
C LYS A 308 -4.79 -4.50 12.15
N THR A 309 -4.18 -4.84 11.03
CA THR A 309 -4.86 -5.35 9.84
C THR A 309 -4.95 -6.87 9.94
N ASN A 310 -6.11 -7.46 9.66
CA ASN A 310 -6.26 -8.91 9.74
C ASN A 310 -5.73 -9.60 8.47
N ALA A 311 -5.34 -10.85 8.61
CA ALA A 311 -5.01 -11.71 7.48
C ALA A 311 -6.25 -11.92 6.57
N GLY A 312 -6.26 -11.29 5.40
CA GLY A 312 -7.38 -11.33 4.45
C GLY A 312 -8.00 -9.98 4.12
N ASP A 313 -7.66 -8.95 4.90
CA ASP A 313 -8.06 -7.57 4.61
C ASP A 313 -7.28 -7.02 3.41
N ARG A 314 -7.89 -6.09 2.66
CA ARG A 314 -7.28 -5.53 1.45
C ARG A 314 -6.32 -4.40 1.75
N PHE A 315 -5.43 -4.12 0.79
CA PHE A 315 -4.64 -2.89 0.85
C PHE A 315 -5.59 -1.68 0.84
N PHE A 316 -6.57 -1.69 -0.05
CA PHE A 316 -7.62 -0.70 -0.08
C PHE A 316 -9.01 -1.38 -0.08
N PRO A 317 -9.95 -0.96 0.80
CA PRO A 317 -9.86 0.18 1.72
C PRO A 317 -9.31 -0.12 3.13
N GLU A 318 -9.13 -1.38 3.52
CA GLU A 318 -8.92 -1.76 4.92
C GLU A 318 -7.57 -1.28 5.49
N PHE A 319 -6.45 -1.57 4.84
CA PHE A 319 -5.13 -1.14 5.31
C PHE A 319 -4.99 0.39 5.31
N ILE A 320 -5.46 1.07 4.26
CA ILE A 320 -5.44 2.54 4.16
C ILE A 320 -6.25 3.21 5.28
N ASN A 321 -7.41 2.65 5.62
CA ASN A 321 -8.20 3.11 6.76
C ASN A 321 -7.43 2.97 8.08
N THR A 322 -6.79 1.83 8.27
CA THR A 322 -6.02 1.52 9.47
C THR A 322 -4.76 2.39 9.58
N LEU A 323 -4.11 2.68 8.45
CA LEU A 323 -2.96 3.58 8.36
C LEU A 323 -3.35 5.02 8.70
N SER A 324 -4.45 5.52 8.14
CA SER A 324 -4.94 6.88 8.41
C SER A 324 -5.38 7.04 9.87
N ALA A 325 -6.04 6.03 10.44
CA ALA A 325 -6.39 6.01 11.86
C ALA A 325 -5.15 5.93 12.78
N SER A 326 -4.13 5.15 12.40
CA SER A 326 -2.88 5.05 13.15
C SER A 326 -2.07 6.35 13.11
N LEU A 327 -2.01 7.01 11.95
CA LEU A 327 -1.43 8.35 11.82
C LEU A 327 -2.12 9.37 12.74
N TYR A 328 -3.45 9.42 12.69
CA TYR A 328 -4.23 10.31 13.55
C TYR A 328 -3.93 10.07 15.03
N ALA A 329 -3.97 8.80 15.47
CA ALA A 329 -3.74 8.45 16.87
C ALA A 329 -2.34 8.83 17.35
N GLU A 330 -1.31 8.54 16.54
CA GLU A 330 0.08 8.82 16.89
C GLU A 330 0.36 10.33 16.94
N LEU A 331 -0.14 11.08 15.97
CA LEU A 331 0.01 12.55 15.98
C LEU A 331 -0.83 13.22 17.06
N LYS A 332 -2.03 12.71 17.36
CA LYS A 332 -2.86 13.24 18.45
C LYS A 332 -2.13 13.12 19.78
N LYS A 333 -1.47 11.98 20.02
CA LYS A 333 -0.63 11.74 21.21
C LYS A 333 0.57 12.70 21.30
N ARG A 334 1.24 12.96 20.17
CA ARG A 334 2.49 13.76 20.14
C ARG A 334 2.27 15.27 20.06
N ASN A 335 1.25 15.70 19.33
CA ASN A 335 1.12 17.07 18.84
C ASN A 335 -0.28 17.66 19.06
N GLY A 336 -1.23 16.90 19.60
CA GLY A 336 -2.61 17.31 19.82
C GLY A 336 -3.51 17.07 18.60
N GLU A 337 -4.81 17.17 18.85
CA GLU A 337 -5.87 16.80 17.89
C GLU A 337 -5.87 17.62 16.61
N GLN A 338 -5.73 18.94 16.72
CA GLN A 338 -5.74 19.83 15.55
C GLN A 338 -4.63 19.48 14.55
N LYS A 339 -3.39 19.29 15.03
CA LYS A 339 -2.26 18.93 14.16
C LYS A 339 -2.42 17.54 13.55
N ALA A 340 -3.04 16.61 14.27
CA ALA A 340 -3.34 15.29 13.75
C ALA A 340 -4.34 15.37 12.59
N GLN A 341 -5.42 16.15 12.75
CA GLN A 341 -6.40 16.36 11.68
C GLN A 341 -5.80 17.05 10.45
N GLU A 342 -5.01 18.11 10.67
CA GLU A 342 -4.33 18.84 9.59
C GLU A 342 -3.40 17.93 8.78
N MET A 343 -2.60 17.09 9.46
CA MET A 343 -1.68 16.19 8.78
C MET A 343 -2.40 15.04 8.07
N VAL A 344 -3.40 14.42 8.69
CA VAL A 344 -4.20 13.38 8.03
C VAL A 344 -4.82 13.95 6.77
N LYS A 345 -5.46 15.12 6.84
CA LYS A 345 -6.02 15.79 5.66
C LYS A 345 -4.96 16.05 4.58
N LYS A 346 -3.78 16.53 4.96
CA LYS A 346 -2.67 16.75 4.02
C LYS A 346 -2.26 15.46 3.30
N VAL A 347 -2.25 14.33 4.00
CA VAL A 347 -1.95 13.02 3.43
C VAL A 347 -3.07 12.54 2.50
N GLU A 348 -4.33 12.67 2.93
CA GLU A 348 -5.49 12.34 2.09
C GLU A 348 -5.43 13.12 0.77
N ASP A 349 -5.32 14.45 0.84
CA ASP A 349 -5.35 15.34 -0.32
C ASP A 349 -4.09 15.20 -1.21
N GLY A 350 -2.94 14.91 -0.60
CA GLY A 350 -1.64 14.90 -1.27
C GLY A 350 -1.18 13.54 -1.79
N VAL A 351 -1.67 12.43 -1.22
CA VAL A 351 -1.21 11.07 -1.55
C VAL A 351 -2.37 10.16 -1.87
N TRP A 352 -3.37 10.03 -1.00
CA TRP A 352 -4.40 9.03 -1.21
C TRP A 352 -5.33 9.39 -2.38
N VAL A 353 -6.01 10.54 -2.28
CA VAL A 353 -7.06 10.98 -3.21
C VAL A 353 -6.56 11.05 -4.66
N PRO A 354 -5.38 11.66 -4.97
CA PRO A 354 -4.86 11.71 -6.33
C PRO A 354 -4.66 10.34 -6.98
N HIS A 355 -4.46 9.30 -6.16
CA HIS A 355 -4.23 7.93 -6.61
C HIS A 355 -5.48 7.05 -6.47
N GLY A 356 -6.67 7.64 -6.29
CA GLY A 356 -7.94 6.90 -6.24
C GLY A 356 -8.13 6.07 -4.97
N VAL A 357 -7.38 6.40 -3.91
CA VAL A 357 -7.40 5.76 -2.60
C VAL A 357 -7.92 6.78 -1.59
N TYR A 358 -8.68 6.36 -0.58
CA TYR A 358 -9.27 7.30 0.39
C TYR A 358 -9.63 6.59 1.69
N SER A 359 -9.38 7.23 2.83
CA SER A 359 -9.82 6.65 4.10
C SER A 359 -11.23 7.11 4.48
N LYS A 360 -11.76 6.58 5.59
CA LYS A 360 -12.96 7.09 6.27
C LYS A 360 -12.86 8.59 6.57
N PHE A 361 -11.66 9.13 6.80
CA PHE A 361 -11.47 10.57 6.98
C PHE A 361 -11.79 11.36 5.69
N SER A 362 -11.40 10.83 4.53
CA SER A 362 -11.77 11.41 3.23
C SER A 362 -13.25 11.24 2.92
N HIS A 363 -13.84 10.07 3.22
CA HIS A 363 -15.29 9.86 3.05
C HIS A 363 -16.13 10.87 3.83
N ASN A 364 -15.71 11.19 5.05
CA ASN A 364 -16.39 12.18 5.89
C ASN A 364 -16.24 13.61 5.35
N GLN A 365 -15.44 13.85 4.31
CA GLN A 365 -15.27 15.13 3.62
C GLN A 365 -15.98 15.19 2.27
N THR A 366 -16.74 14.15 1.91
CA THR A 366 -17.47 14.09 0.64
C THR A 366 -18.70 14.99 0.64
N VAL A 367 -19.30 15.16 -0.55
CA VAL A 367 -20.52 15.95 -0.71
C VAL A 367 -21.71 15.43 0.14
N PHE A 368 -21.70 14.15 0.53
CA PHE A 368 -22.75 13.59 1.38
C PHE A 368 -22.62 14.00 2.84
N SER A 369 -21.42 14.33 3.33
CA SER A 369 -21.25 14.75 4.72
C SER A 369 -21.76 16.16 4.98
N ILE A 370 -21.79 17.02 3.95
CA ILE A 370 -22.28 18.40 4.04
C ILE A 370 -23.80 18.52 3.88
N PHE A 371 -24.47 17.47 3.37
CA PHE A 371 -25.92 17.48 3.19
C PHE A 371 -26.65 17.67 4.52
N PRO A 372 -27.82 18.34 4.54
CA PRO A 372 -28.61 18.48 5.75
C PRO A 372 -28.88 17.09 6.34
N LYS A 373 -28.61 16.86 7.62
CA LYS A 373 -28.88 15.54 8.26
C LYS A 373 -30.24 15.53 8.97
N THR A 374 -31.19 16.26 8.40
CA THR A 374 -32.48 16.59 9.00
C THR A 374 -33.62 16.47 7.99
N PHE A 375 -34.85 16.59 8.47
CA PHE A 375 -36.03 16.79 7.62
C PHE A 375 -36.20 18.29 7.39
N VAL A 376 -36.45 18.71 6.15
CA VAL A 376 -36.67 20.12 5.81
C VAL A 376 -38.02 20.28 5.13
N SER A 377 -38.90 21.11 5.70
CA SER A 377 -40.18 21.47 5.09
C SER A 377 -40.11 22.87 4.46
N VAL A 378 -40.64 23.00 3.25
CA VAL A 378 -40.75 24.26 2.51
C VAL A 378 -42.22 24.52 2.20
N SER A 379 -42.79 25.54 2.84
CA SER A 379 -44.20 25.93 2.66
C SER A 379 -44.39 26.80 1.40
N ASN A 380 -45.56 26.66 0.76
CA ASN A 380 -46.03 27.46 -0.38
C ASN A 380 -45.01 27.55 -1.52
N SER A 381 -44.38 26.42 -1.83
CA SER A 381 -43.29 26.31 -2.80
C SER A 381 -43.69 26.56 -4.26
N ASP A 382 -44.98 26.49 -4.58
CA ASP A 382 -45.53 26.88 -5.88
C ASP A 382 -46.90 27.56 -5.73
N GLU A 383 -47.04 28.72 -6.37
CA GLU A 383 -48.24 29.57 -6.31
C GLU A 383 -49.48 28.89 -6.91
N LYS A 384 -49.32 28.11 -7.99
CA LYS A 384 -50.45 27.45 -8.65
C LYS A 384 -50.91 26.23 -7.86
N SER A 385 -50.00 25.51 -7.21
CA SER A 385 -50.40 24.48 -6.25
C SER A 385 -51.10 25.10 -5.06
N ALA A 386 -50.71 26.29 -4.61
CA ALA A 386 -51.44 27.00 -3.54
C ALA A 386 -52.89 27.33 -3.93
N GLU A 387 -53.17 27.66 -5.20
CA GLU A 387 -54.54 27.94 -5.67
C GLU A 387 -55.51 26.76 -5.48
N PHE A 388 -55.02 25.51 -5.51
CA PHE A 388 -55.86 24.33 -5.29
C PHE A 388 -55.56 23.57 -3.99
N CYS A 389 -54.45 23.86 -3.32
CA CYS A 389 -54.11 23.36 -1.99
C CYS A 389 -54.55 24.39 -0.95
N GLY A 390 -55.84 24.41 -0.62
CA GLY A 390 -56.44 25.47 0.18
C GLY A 390 -55.77 25.78 1.53
N ILE A 391 -55.37 24.76 2.32
CA ILE A 391 -54.88 24.95 3.71
C ILE A 391 -53.39 24.58 3.84
N LYS A 392 -52.95 23.48 3.24
CA LYS A 392 -51.57 22.98 3.37
C LYS A 392 -50.96 22.77 1.98
N ASN A 393 -49.84 23.41 1.69
CA ASN A 393 -49.06 23.24 0.45
C ASN A 393 -47.57 23.24 0.82
N GLU A 394 -46.97 22.06 0.98
CA GLU A 394 -45.61 21.93 1.55
C GLU A 394 -44.80 20.86 0.83
N LEU A 395 -43.51 21.13 0.59
CA LEU A 395 -42.53 20.12 0.20
C LEU A 395 -41.75 19.67 1.43
N GLU A 396 -41.75 18.38 1.71
CA GLU A 396 -41.08 17.78 2.87
C GLU A 396 -39.93 16.90 2.40
N PHE A 397 -38.69 17.35 2.57
CA PHE A 397 -37.46 16.69 2.12
C PHE A 397 -36.82 15.85 3.22
N PHE A 398 -36.46 14.60 2.89
CA PHE A 398 -35.91 13.60 3.83
C PHE A 398 -34.38 13.49 3.70
N TRP A 399 -33.65 14.58 3.98
CA TRP A 399 -32.20 14.60 3.77
C TRP A 399 -31.38 13.68 4.69
N LYS A 400 -31.91 13.37 5.88
CA LYS A 400 -31.36 12.36 6.80
C LYS A 400 -31.10 11.00 6.12
N GLU A 401 -31.87 10.67 5.09
CA GLU A 401 -31.84 9.36 4.42
C GLU A 401 -30.85 9.31 3.23
N VAL A 402 -30.24 10.45 2.87
CA VAL A 402 -29.33 10.53 1.71
C VAL A 402 -27.91 10.16 2.14
N SER A 403 -27.35 9.12 1.51
CA SER A 403 -25.98 8.65 1.71
C SER A 403 -25.30 8.27 0.40
N GLU A 404 -24.06 7.79 0.49
CA GLU A 404 -23.31 7.23 -0.64
C GLU A 404 -23.97 5.94 -1.15
N GLU A 405 -24.43 5.07 -0.24
CA GLU A 405 -25.10 3.82 -0.56
C GLU A 405 -26.52 4.05 -1.10
N GLU A 406 -27.18 5.11 -0.63
CA GLU A 406 -28.53 5.49 -1.04
C GLU A 406 -28.54 6.96 -1.50
N PRO A 407 -28.04 7.27 -2.71
CA PRO A 407 -27.92 8.64 -3.23
C PRO A 407 -29.27 9.17 -3.76
N ILE A 408 -30.35 8.96 -2.99
CA ILE A 408 -31.72 9.30 -3.38
C ILE A 408 -32.35 10.24 -2.35
N LEU A 409 -32.60 11.48 -2.76
CA LEU A 409 -33.38 12.43 -1.97
C LEU A 409 -34.87 12.17 -2.17
N ARG A 410 -35.51 11.60 -1.15
CA ARG A 410 -36.96 11.44 -1.08
C ARG A 410 -37.61 12.73 -0.61
N PHE A 411 -38.80 13.03 -1.12
CA PHE A 411 -39.63 14.10 -0.58
C PHE A 411 -41.12 13.90 -0.88
N TYR A 412 -41.98 14.46 -0.03
CA TYR A 412 -43.42 14.51 -0.28
C TYR A 412 -43.83 15.90 -0.75
N TRP A 413 -44.71 15.94 -1.76
CA TRP A 413 -45.54 17.11 -2.02
C TRP A 413 -46.87 16.95 -1.28
N ASN A 414 -47.06 17.75 -0.23
CA ASN A 414 -48.26 17.74 0.59
C ASN A 414 -49.24 18.81 0.09
N CYS A 415 -50.50 18.41 -0.10
CA CYS A 415 -51.63 19.27 -0.44
C CYS A 415 -52.84 18.89 0.41
N ASN A 416 -53.14 19.68 1.44
CA ASN A 416 -54.13 19.34 2.47
C ASN A 416 -53.84 17.94 3.08
N GLN A 417 -54.75 16.99 2.94
CA GLN A 417 -54.61 15.61 3.43
C GLN A 417 -53.90 14.68 2.42
N VAL A 418 -53.70 15.15 1.19
CA VAL A 418 -53.12 14.34 0.11
C VAL A 418 -51.61 14.52 0.06
N LYS A 419 -50.90 13.41 -0.11
CA LYS A 419 -49.44 13.38 -0.24
C LYS A 419 -49.05 12.66 -1.51
N LEU A 420 -48.13 13.27 -2.27
CA LEU A 420 -47.59 12.67 -3.48
C LEU A 420 -46.07 12.47 -3.35
N PRO A 421 -45.57 11.22 -3.38
CA PRO A 421 -44.17 10.93 -3.17
C PRO A 421 -43.31 11.10 -4.42
N LEU A 422 -42.19 11.80 -4.26
CA LEU A 422 -41.23 12.13 -5.30
C LEU A 422 -39.82 11.75 -4.85
N VAL A 423 -38.94 11.54 -5.84
CA VAL A 423 -37.52 11.23 -5.60
C VAL A 423 -36.65 12.02 -6.55
N ILE A 424 -35.47 12.41 -6.06
CA ILE A 424 -34.36 12.88 -6.89
C ILE A 424 -33.23 11.87 -6.73
N GLN A 425 -32.98 11.11 -7.78
CA GLN A 425 -31.84 10.21 -7.86
C GLN A 425 -30.62 11.02 -8.29
N ILE A 426 -29.61 11.16 -7.43
CA ILE A 426 -28.38 11.88 -7.73
C ILE A 426 -27.52 10.98 -8.62
N ASP A 427 -27.09 11.50 -9.78
CA ASP A 427 -26.39 10.72 -10.79
C ASP A 427 -24.91 10.49 -10.40
N GLU A 428 -24.28 11.44 -9.71
CA GLU A 428 -22.90 11.32 -9.21
C GLU A 428 -22.82 10.55 -7.89
N SER A 429 -23.20 9.27 -7.91
CA SER A 429 -23.10 8.38 -6.74
C SER A 429 -21.66 8.09 -6.30
N ASN A 430 -20.66 8.37 -7.16
CA ASN A 430 -19.26 8.19 -6.81
C ASN A 430 -18.73 9.46 -6.11
N PRO A 431 -18.53 9.46 -4.79
CA PRO A 431 -18.01 10.61 -4.06
C PRO A 431 -16.61 11.04 -4.49
N ILE A 432 -15.86 10.17 -5.17
CA ILE A 432 -14.54 10.48 -5.74
C ILE A 432 -14.63 11.66 -6.71
N ASN A 433 -15.73 11.78 -7.47
CA ASN A 433 -15.90 12.91 -8.39
C ASN A 433 -15.92 14.26 -7.65
N TYR A 434 -16.39 14.28 -6.40
CA TYR A 434 -16.35 15.48 -5.57
C TYR A 434 -14.95 15.73 -4.99
N LEU A 435 -14.25 14.69 -4.52
CA LEU A 435 -12.90 14.81 -3.96
C LEU A 435 -11.86 15.20 -5.04
N LEU A 436 -12.00 14.69 -6.27
CA LEU A 436 -11.08 14.94 -7.39
C LEU A 436 -11.38 16.22 -8.18
N GLN A 437 -12.57 16.80 -8.06
CA GLN A 437 -12.94 17.99 -8.84
C GLN A 437 -13.01 19.24 -7.94
N PRO A 438 -11.92 20.02 -7.82
CA PRO A 438 -11.89 21.22 -6.99
C PRO A 438 -12.93 22.28 -7.39
N ASN A 439 -13.44 22.20 -8.62
CA ASN A 439 -14.41 23.11 -9.21
C ASN A 439 -15.82 22.53 -9.35
N LEU A 440 -16.15 21.41 -8.70
CA LEU A 440 -17.53 20.91 -8.76
C LEU A 440 -18.48 21.96 -8.14
N ARG A 441 -19.28 22.60 -9.00
CA ARG A 441 -20.24 23.64 -8.61
C ARG A 441 -21.62 23.08 -8.33
N PHE A 442 -21.93 21.91 -8.88
CA PHE A 442 -23.20 21.23 -8.68
C PHE A 442 -23.07 19.72 -8.86
N LEU A 443 -24.01 18.98 -8.26
CA LEU A 443 -24.31 17.60 -8.62
C LEU A 443 -25.55 17.57 -9.51
N SER A 444 -25.67 16.57 -10.37
CA SER A 444 -26.81 16.32 -11.23
C SER A 444 -27.71 15.24 -10.64
N GLY A 445 -28.97 15.27 -10.99
CA GLY A 445 -29.90 14.21 -10.61
C GLY A 445 -31.18 14.27 -11.40
N LYS A 446 -32.03 13.27 -11.20
CA LYS A 446 -33.28 13.11 -11.95
C LYS A 446 -34.46 13.09 -11.02
N LEU A 447 -35.34 14.08 -11.16
CA LEU A 447 -36.63 14.09 -10.49
C LEU A 447 -37.57 13.06 -11.13
N LYS A 448 -38.21 12.24 -10.31
CA LYS A 448 -39.21 11.22 -10.70
C LYS A 448 -40.30 11.09 -9.64
N PHE A 449 -41.42 10.47 -10.01
CA PHE A 449 -42.33 9.92 -9.01
C PHE A 449 -41.68 8.73 -8.28
N ALA A 450 -41.95 8.57 -6.99
CA ALA A 450 -41.39 7.46 -6.21
C ALA A 450 -41.99 6.09 -6.57
N SER A 451 -43.20 6.07 -7.15
CA SER A 451 -43.92 4.86 -7.56
C SER A 451 -44.06 4.81 -9.07
N GLN A 452 -43.92 3.60 -9.63
CA GLN A 452 -44.21 3.35 -11.05
C GLN A 452 -45.70 3.46 -11.39
N ASN A 453 -46.59 3.37 -10.40
CA ASN A 453 -48.05 3.50 -10.55
C ASN A 453 -48.55 4.79 -9.91
N ALA A 454 -47.79 5.88 -10.00
CA ALA A 454 -48.14 7.16 -9.35
C ALA A 454 -49.44 7.79 -9.90
N GLU A 455 -49.95 7.33 -11.03
CA GLU A 455 -51.25 7.71 -11.57
C GLU A 455 -52.45 7.05 -10.86
N LYS A 456 -52.21 6.09 -9.96
CA LYS A 456 -53.27 5.39 -9.23
C LYS A 456 -53.33 5.91 -7.79
N PRO A 457 -54.34 6.73 -7.43
CA PRO A 457 -54.49 7.17 -6.05
C PRO A 457 -54.76 5.98 -5.12
N ASN A 458 -54.40 6.13 -3.85
CA ASN A 458 -54.70 5.12 -2.84
C ASN A 458 -56.23 4.94 -2.72
N PRO A 459 -56.78 3.73 -2.91
CA PRO A 459 -58.22 3.49 -2.89
C PRO A 459 -58.87 3.76 -1.52
N LYS A 460 -58.07 3.91 -0.46
CA LYS A 460 -58.54 4.27 0.89
C LYS A 460 -58.83 5.76 1.08
N LEU A 461 -58.43 6.62 0.15
CA LEU A 461 -58.70 8.07 0.19
C LEU A 461 -60.17 8.35 -0.15
N SER A 462 -60.72 9.46 0.36
CA SER A 462 -62.07 9.91 -0.03
C SER A 462 -62.13 10.22 -1.53
N THR A 463 -63.33 10.26 -2.10
CA THR A 463 -63.50 10.62 -3.53
C THR A 463 -62.92 12.01 -3.82
N GLU A 464 -63.12 12.99 -2.92
CA GLU A 464 -62.53 14.32 -3.08
C GLU A 464 -61.01 14.30 -3.02
N GLU A 465 -60.42 13.52 -2.11
CA GLU A 465 -58.98 13.37 -1.97
C GLU A 465 -58.34 12.65 -3.15
N GLN A 466 -59.02 11.66 -3.74
CA GLN A 466 -58.56 11.00 -4.97
C GLN A 466 -58.56 11.96 -6.16
N VAL A 467 -59.60 12.81 -6.29
CA VAL A 467 -59.66 13.86 -7.31
C VAL A 467 -58.52 14.86 -7.11
N LEU A 468 -58.27 15.29 -5.87
CA LEU A 468 -57.16 16.19 -5.54
C LEU A 468 -55.80 15.56 -5.86
N TYR A 469 -55.60 14.28 -5.53
CA TYR A 469 -54.39 13.53 -5.86
C TYR A 469 -54.11 13.50 -7.37
N LEU A 470 -55.12 13.16 -8.17
CA LEU A 470 -54.99 13.12 -9.63
C LEU A 470 -54.71 14.52 -10.22
N LYS A 471 -55.33 15.56 -9.64
CA LYS A 471 -55.04 16.96 -10.01
C LYS A 471 -53.59 17.32 -9.74
N MET A 472 -53.05 16.94 -8.57
CA MET A 472 -51.63 17.12 -8.24
C MET A 472 -50.72 16.34 -9.18
N TYR A 473 -50.99 15.05 -9.40
CA TYR A 473 -50.21 14.18 -10.27
C TYR A 473 -50.08 14.79 -11.67
N SER A 474 -51.20 15.17 -12.28
CA SER A 474 -51.23 15.77 -13.62
C SER A 474 -50.49 17.11 -13.65
N TYR A 475 -50.70 17.96 -12.64
CA TYR A 475 -49.99 19.23 -12.52
C TYR A 475 -48.47 19.05 -12.49
N ILE A 476 -47.98 18.16 -11.61
CA ILE A 476 -46.55 17.88 -11.48
C ILE A 476 -45.99 17.31 -12.78
N LYS A 477 -46.70 16.35 -13.38
CA LYS A 477 -46.28 15.71 -14.64
C LYS A 477 -46.17 16.70 -15.80
N GLU A 478 -47.12 17.61 -15.93
CA GLU A 478 -47.17 18.55 -17.05
C GLU A 478 -46.18 19.72 -16.89
N ASN A 479 -45.88 20.12 -15.66
CA ASN A 479 -45.11 21.33 -15.39
C ASN A 479 -43.66 21.07 -14.94
N TYR A 480 -43.38 19.92 -14.33
CA TYR A 480 -42.08 19.60 -13.74
C TYR A 480 -41.37 18.41 -14.40
N PHE A 481 -42.04 17.65 -15.28
CA PHE A 481 -41.41 16.56 -16.04
C PHE A 481 -41.24 16.85 -17.53
N TYR A 482 -40.27 16.17 -18.16
CA TYR A 482 -40.04 16.26 -19.59
C TYR A 482 -41.00 15.33 -20.35
N ARG A 483 -41.64 15.86 -21.41
CA ARG A 483 -42.72 15.20 -22.18
C ARG A 483 -42.45 13.76 -22.62
N ARG A 484 -41.18 13.36 -22.80
CA ARG A 484 -40.80 12.03 -23.31
C ARG A 484 -40.32 11.04 -22.27
N THR A 485 -39.75 11.49 -21.15
CA THR A 485 -39.05 10.61 -20.21
C THR A 485 -39.73 10.50 -18.85
N MET A 486 -40.70 11.39 -18.54
CA MET A 486 -41.23 11.56 -17.16
C MET A 486 -40.14 11.85 -16.12
N GLU A 487 -38.96 12.26 -16.58
CA GLU A 487 -37.81 12.62 -15.77
C GLU A 487 -37.43 14.06 -16.09
N LYS A 488 -36.93 14.80 -15.10
CA LYS A 488 -36.36 16.13 -15.31
C LYS A 488 -35.03 16.23 -14.59
N GLU A 489 -34.03 16.73 -15.31
CA GLU A 489 -32.70 16.97 -14.76
C GLU A 489 -32.74 18.13 -13.74
N VAL A 490 -32.25 17.84 -12.55
CA VAL A 490 -32.11 18.73 -11.41
C VAL A 490 -30.62 18.85 -11.09
N ARG A 491 -30.22 20.01 -10.59
CA ARG A 491 -28.87 20.32 -10.14
C ARG A 491 -28.88 20.75 -8.68
N LEU A 492 -27.93 20.23 -7.91
CA LEU A 492 -27.65 20.60 -6.53
C LEU A 492 -26.40 21.47 -6.50
N TYR A 493 -26.56 22.79 -6.55
CA TYR A 493 -25.47 23.73 -6.48
C TYR A 493 -24.90 23.84 -5.06
N LEU A 494 -23.58 23.90 -4.98
CA LEU A 494 -22.83 24.03 -3.74
C LEU A 494 -22.33 25.47 -3.63
N ASP A 495 -23.12 26.34 -2.99
CA ASP A 495 -22.81 27.76 -2.89
C ASP A 495 -21.69 27.96 -1.82
N LYS A 496 -20.48 28.31 -2.27
CA LYS A 496 -19.29 28.52 -1.43
C LYS A 496 -19.14 29.99 -0.99
N LYS A 497 -18.64 30.21 0.23
CA LYS A 497 -18.17 31.54 0.67
C LYS A 497 -16.74 31.77 0.14
N VAL A 498 -16.54 32.87 -0.58
CA VAL A 498 -15.27 33.20 -1.28
C VAL A 498 -14.05 33.21 -0.35
N GLU A 499 -14.24 33.64 0.91
CA GLU A 499 -13.15 33.80 1.89
C GLU A 499 -12.69 32.49 2.53
N THR A 500 -13.61 31.56 2.79
CA THR A 500 -13.32 30.32 3.56
C THR A 500 -13.36 29.07 2.70
N ASN A 501 -13.79 29.18 1.44
CA ASN A 501 -14.06 28.08 0.52
C ASN A 501 -15.03 27.01 1.09
N GLN A 502 -15.72 27.33 2.19
CA GLN A 502 -16.71 26.48 2.84
C GLN A 502 -18.06 26.65 2.14
N ILE A 503 -18.76 25.54 1.98
CA ILE A 503 -20.13 25.52 1.44
C ILE A 503 -21.07 25.95 2.56
N GLN A 504 -21.88 26.98 2.31
CA GLN A 504 -22.84 27.48 3.30
C GLN A 504 -24.28 27.06 3.00
N ASN A 505 -24.56 26.78 1.73
CA ASN A 505 -25.90 26.50 1.26
C ASN A 505 -25.85 25.51 0.11
N ILE A 506 -26.80 24.58 0.12
CA ILE A 506 -27.05 23.69 -1.01
C ILE A 506 -28.28 24.21 -1.71
N ARG A 507 -28.17 24.51 -3.00
CA ARG A 507 -29.28 25.03 -3.80
C ARG A 507 -29.74 24.01 -4.83
N LEU A 508 -30.98 23.55 -4.70
CA LEU A 508 -31.62 22.63 -5.62
C LEU A 508 -32.39 23.42 -6.70
N GLU A 509 -32.10 23.19 -7.98
CA GLU A 509 -32.81 23.82 -9.11
C GLU A 509 -32.82 22.95 -10.37
N PHE A 510 -33.70 23.21 -11.34
CA PHE A 510 -33.64 22.49 -12.62
C PHE A 510 -32.43 22.89 -13.48
N ALA A 511 -31.86 21.92 -14.19
CA ALA A 511 -30.71 22.15 -15.08
C ALA A 511 -31.00 23.13 -16.23
N TYR A 512 -32.24 23.11 -16.76
CA TYR A 512 -32.70 23.99 -17.82
C TYR A 512 -34.03 24.65 -17.45
N LEU A 513 -34.01 25.98 -17.35
CA LEU A 513 -35.21 26.81 -17.19
C LEU A 513 -36.04 26.71 -18.47
N GLY A 514 -37.20 26.05 -18.41
CA GLY A 514 -38.21 26.20 -19.45
C GLY A 514 -38.78 27.62 -19.45
N ASN A 515 -39.63 27.94 -20.43
CA ASN A 515 -40.28 29.26 -20.59
C ASN A 515 -41.07 29.77 -19.36
N SER A 516 -41.28 28.94 -18.33
CA SER A 516 -41.79 29.36 -17.03
C SER A 516 -40.65 29.80 -16.09
N LYS A 517 -40.57 31.10 -15.87
CA LYS A 517 -39.67 31.76 -14.92
C LYS A 517 -39.63 31.03 -13.55
N LYS A 518 -38.45 30.51 -13.17
CA LYS A 518 -37.93 30.31 -11.80
C LYS A 518 -38.92 29.87 -10.69
N ARG A 519 -39.45 28.63 -10.70
CA ARG A 519 -40.27 28.12 -9.58
C ARG A 519 -39.66 26.97 -8.75
N PHE A 520 -38.82 26.13 -9.34
CA PHE A 520 -38.15 25.05 -8.59
C PHE A 520 -36.73 25.48 -8.22
N ARG A 521 -36.60 26.28 -7.15
CA ARG A 521 -35.31 26.71 -6.58
C ARG A 521 -35.43 26.74 -5.06
N TYR A 522 -34.74 25.82 -4.38
CA TYR A 522 -34.77 25.70 -2.92
C TYR A 522 -33.35 25.76 -2.35
N GLY A 523 -33.14 26.56 -1.31
CA GLY A 523 -31.89 26.62 -0.56
C GLY A 523 -32.01 25.83 0.74
N PHE A 524 -30.99 25.05 1.07
CA PHE A 524 -30.92 24.24 2.26
C PHE A 524 -29.65 24.59 3.04
N PRO A 525 -29.76 24.94 4.34
CA PRO A 525 -28.58 25.13 5.18
C PRO A 525 -27.83 23.80 5.30
N VAL A 526 -26.50 23.85 5.18
CA VAL A 526 -25.64 22.69 5.42
C VAL A 526 -25.65 22.31 6.90
N SER A 527 -25.34 21.05 7.22
CA SER A 527 -25.17 20.65 8.61
C SER A 527 -23.98 21.41 9.23
N ASN A 528 -24.20 22.11 10.34
CA ASN A 528 -23.12 22.71 11.15
C ASN A 528 -22.25 21.64 11.85
N GLU A 529 -22.59 20.36 11.70
CA GLU A 529 -21.86 19.23 12.29
C GLU A 529 -20.73 18.71 11.39
N ILE A 530 -20.03 19.58 10.67
CA ILE A 530 -18.62 19.28 10.39
C ILE A 530 -17.83 19.67 11.63
N ARG A 531 -18.07 18.96 12.74
CA ARG A 531 -17.16 18.95 13.87
C ARG A 531 -16.09 17.92 13.53
N PHE A 532 -14.95 18.43 13.08
CA PHE A 532 -13.74 17.66 12.82
C PHE A 532 -13.25 16.96 14.08
#